data_AF-A0AAU6WSB8-F1
#
_entry.id   AF-A0AAU6WSB8-F1
#
_cell.length_a   1.000
_cell.length_b   1.000
_cell.length_c   1.000
_cell.angle_alpha   90.00
_cell.angle_beta   90.00
_cell.angle_gamma   90.00
#
_symmetry.space_group_name_H-M   'P 1'
#
loop_
_entity.id
_entity.type
_entity.pdbx_description
1 polymer ?
#
loop_
_entity_poly.entity_id
_entity_poly.type
_entity_poly.pdbx_seq_one_letter_code
_entity_poly.pdbx_strand_id
1 'polypeptide(L)'
;MKFNFLRKENKAVMSYEGAKAYTMTPAEELYSTVVTTGLSNATYEKGNERLARIQALIQKNDPEFVAKLAVYARKEMYLRSVPLVLTTELAKQASGTDLVSRTVDGVIQRADEITELLAYYQMANERTDLKKLNRLSKQIQKGLVKSFNKFDEYQFAKYNRKAEVTLKDALFLVHPKAKDENQQTVFNKIVNDSLETPYTWEVELSVLGQTKFADEAERKTAFKDKWEELIFSNKLGYMATLRNLRNILEAGVSSQAMEKVCRYLSDEKAVRNSKQLPFRFLAAYRELKTIGSPYLSSVLEALEDAVTVSAKNIRGFGFDTSVVIAADVSGSMQQPVSPKSKVLLYDIGLLMSMMLQSQCKNVISGMFGDTWKRVTMPKNGILRNVDEFYKREGEVGYSTNGYLVIEDLLNRGEKIDKVMLFTDTQLWNSNGTRNSFEDSWNQYKRFHPEAKLYIFDLAGYGRQPLDVRKNDVYLIAGWSDKIFDVLNALEDRKSAVEMIKKVVL
;
A
#
# COMPACT_ATOMS: atom_id res chain seq x y z
N MET A 1 23.98 29.59 32.27
CA MET A 1 23.21 28.80 31.29
C MET A 1 23.74 27.38 31.30
N LYS A 2 22.95 26.38 31.71
CA LYS A 2 23.40 24.98 31.67
C LYS A 2 23.22 24.47 30.25
N PHE A 3 24.32 24.16 29.58
CA PHE A 3 24.39 23.70 28.19
C PHE A 3 24.21 22.18 28.03
N ASN A 4 23.92 21.48 29.12
CA ASN A 4 23.75 20.04 29.13
C ASN A 4 22.25 19.71 29.27
N PHE A 5 21.57 19.53 28.15
CA PHE A 5 20.20 19.03 28.13
C PHE A 5 20.24 17.51 28.36
N LEU A 6 19.46 17.02 29.35
CA LEU A 6 19.21 15.59 29.49
C LEU A 6 18.73 15.05 28.12
N ARG A 7 19.34 13.97 27.63
CA ARG A 7 18.83 13.19 26.49
C ARG A 7 17.37 12.88 26.84
N LYS A 8 16.40 13.41 26.09
CA LYS A 8 14.98 13.08 26.29
C LYS A 8 14.83 11.57 26.11
N GLU A 9 14.78 10.83 27.20
CA GLU A 9 14.32 9.44 27.18
C GLU A 9 12.91 9.42 26.59
N ASN A 10 12.62 8.43 25.74
CA ASN A 10 11.25 8.31 25.24
C ASN A 10 10.36 7.96 26.42
N LYS A 11 9.17 8.58 26.48
CA LYS A 11 8.17 8.15 27.45
C LYS A 11 7.76 6.73 27.08
N ALA A 12 8.02 5.79 27.99
CA ALA A 12 7.39 4.48 27.95
C ALA A 12 5.87 4.69 28.00
N VAL A 13 5.16 4.04 27.09
CA VAL A 13 3.70 4.02 26.97
C VAL A 13 3.22 2.57 27.00
N MET A 14 1.92 2.34 27.08
CA MET A 14 1.35 1.00 26.93
C MET A 14 0.85 0.80 25.51
N SER A 15 1.02 -0.39 24.94
CA SER A 15 0.35 -0.83 23.71
C SER A 15 -1.17 -0.90 23.92
N TYR A 16 -1.96 -1.19 22.88
CA TYR A 16 -3.40 -1.37 23.06
C TYR A 16 -3.73 -2.63 23.88
N GLU A 17 -2.83 -3.61 23.83
CA GLU A 17 -2.87 -4.85 24.64
C GLU A 17 -2.18 -4.71 26.00
N GLY A 18 -1.83 -3.49 26.43
CA GLY A 18 -1.29 -3.23 27.77
C GLY A 18 0.18 -3.60 27.99
N ALA A 19 0.93 -3.95 26.94
CA ALA A 19 2.36 -4.22 27.01
C ALA A 19 3.20 -2.92 26.98
N LYS A 20 4.42 -2.95 27.53
CA LYS A 20 5.36 -1.82 27.47
C LYS A 20 5.69 -1.50 26.01
N ALA A 21 5.59 -0.22 25.64
CA ALA A 21 5.84 0.30 24.32
C ALA A 21 6.56 1.67 24.38
N TYR A 22 7.03 2.14 23.23
CA TYR A 22 7.77 3.37 23.06
C TYR A 22 7.12 4.29 22.01
N THR A 23 7.29 5.59 22.20
CA THR A 23 6.73 6.63 21.33
C THR A 23 7.70 6.98 20.20
N MET A 24 7.15 7.19 19.00
CA MET A 24 7.91 7.67 17.84
C MET A 24 8.14 9.19 17.89
N THR A 25 9.11 9.71 17.13
CA THR A 25 9.11 11.15 16.85
C THR A 25 7.89 11.52 15.99
N PRO A 26 7.41 12.77 16.03
CA PRO A 26 6.26 13.17 15.20
C PRO A 26 6.44 12.90 13.69
N ALA A 27 7.67 12.98 13.17
CA ALA A 27 7.97 12.73 11.76
C ALA A 27 7.88 11.24 11.41
N GLU A 28 8.42 10.37 12.27
CA GLU A 28 8.36 8.91 12.11
C GLU A 28 6.92 8.41 12.27
N GLU A 29 6.18 8.92 13.25
CA GLU A 29 4.77 8.56 13.47
C GLU A 29 3.90 8.98 12.29
N LEU A 30 4.12 10.19 11.75
CA LEU A 30 3.42 10.67 10.57
C LEU A 30 3.72 9.81 9.34
N TYR A 31 5.00 9.51 9.09
CA TYR A 31 5.39 8.60 8.01
C TYR A 31 4.71 7.25 8.17
N SER A 32 4.86 6.60 9.33
CA SER A 32 4.33 5.28 9.61
C SER A 32 2.82 5.22 9.40
N THR A 33 2.08 6.20 9.95
CA THR A 33 0.62 6.26 9.80
C THR A 33 0.21 6.46 8.35
N VAL A 34 0.95 7.27 7.58
CA VAL A 34 0.64 7.56 6.17
C VAL A 34 0.82 6.33 5.28
N VAL A 35 1.85 5.51 5.52
CA VAL A 35 2.17 4.38 4.65
C VAL A 35 1.40 3.09 4.94
N THR A 36 0.68 3.03 6.07
CA THR A 36 -0.14 1.88 6.52
C THR A 36 -1.64 2.22 6.59
N THR A 37 -2.11 3.23 5.84
CA THR A 37 -3.51 3.65 5.91
C THR A 37 -4.20 3.73 4.57
N GLY A 38 -5.38 3.12 4.51
CA GLY A 38 -6.40 3.37 3.50
C GLY A 38 -7.43 4.44 3.93
N LEU A 39 -7.21 5.11 5.07
CA LEU A 39 -8.19 5.96 5.77
C LEU A 39 -9.47 5.21 6.21
N SER A 40 -9.35 3.91 6.43
CA SER A 40 -10.41 3.04 6.94
C SER A 40 -10.19 2.65 8.41
N ASN A 41 -11.21 2.04 9.02
CA ASN A 41 -11.09 1.45 10.36
C ASN A 41 -10.02 0.36 10.38
N ALA A 42 -9.30 0.27 11.50
CA ALA A 42 -8.38 -0.80 11.88
C ALA A 42 -8.77 -1.33 13.28
N THR A 43 -8.14 -2.41 13.75
CA THR A 43 -8.49 -3.16 14.97
C THR A 43 -8.67 -2.26 16.19
N TYR A 44 -7.69 -1.38 16.39
CA TYR A 44 -7.61 -0.53 17.59
C TYR A 44 -7.82 0.96 17.28
N GLU A 45 -8.18 1.31 16.04
CA GLU A 45 -8.31 2.71 15.63
C GLU A 45 -9.37 2.88 14.52
N LYS A 46 -10.38 3.72 14.77
CA LYS A 46 -11.40 4.04 13.76
C LYS A 46 -10.83 5.00 12.70
N GLY A 47 -11.39 4.98 11.49
CA GLY A 47 -10.93 5.83 10.38
C GLY A 47 -10.95 7.33 10.69
N ASN A 48 -11.97 7.81 11.41
CA ASN A 48 -12.07 9.20 11.84
C ASN A 48 -11.00 9.56 12.90
N GLU A 49 -10.72 8.65 13.83
CA GLU A 49 -9.68 8.84 14.85
C GLU A 49 -8.30 8.89 14.19
N ARG A 50 -8.05 8.01 13.21
CA ARG A 50 -6.82 8.00 12.42
C ARG A 50 -6.64 9.27 11.61
N LEU A 51 -7.70 9.77 10.97
CA LEU A 51 -7.66 11.04 10.25
C LEU A 51 -7.31 12.21 11.18
N ALA A 52 -7.95 12.28 12.35
CA ALA A 52 -7.65 13.29 13.37
C ALA A 52 -6.21 13.18 13.87
N ARG A 53 -5.69 11.96 14.05
CA ARG A 53 -4.29 11.73 14.42
C ARG A 53 -3.32 12.23 13.34
N ILE A 54 -3.59 11.92 12.06
CA ILE A 54 -2.81 12.43 10.93
C ILE A 54 -2.81 13.97 10.94
N GLN A 55 -3.98 14.61 11.07
CA GLN A 55 -4.10 16.08 11.12
C GLN A 55 -3.26 16.68 12.26
N ALA A 56 -3.34 16.09 13.46
CA ALA A 56 -2.55 16.53 14.61
C ALA A 56 -1.03 16.33 14.42
N LEU A 57 -0.62 15.26 13.74
CA LEU A 57 0.79 15.00 13.43
C LEU A 57 1.33 15.96 12.37
N ILE A 58 0.53 16.33 11.37
CA ILE A 58 0.92 17.33 10.36
C ILE A 58 1.28 18.65 11.06
N GLN A 59 0.48 19.10 12.03
CA GLN A 59 0.73 20.33 12.81
C GLN A 59 2.02 20.31 13.64
N LYS A 60 2.57 19.12 13.93
CA LYS A 60 3.79 18.94 14.73
C LYS A 60 5.05 18.80 13.87
N ASN A 61 4.92 18.85 12.55
CA ASN A 61 6.01 18.61 11.61
C ASN A 61 6.30 19.84 10.76
N ASP A 62 7.53 19.90 10.24
CA ASP A 62 7.94 20.93 9.30
C ASP A 62 7.10 20.86 8.00
N PRO A 63 6.57 22.00 7.49
CA PRO A 63 5.75 22.03 6.28
C PRO A 63 6.43 21.44 5.04
N GLU A 64 7.75 21.63 4.88
CA GLU A 64 8.50 21.06 3.75
C GLU A 64 8.60 19.54 3.85
N PHE A 65 8.77 19.00 5.07
CA PHE A 65 8.71 17.56 5.29
C PHE A 65 7.33 16.99 4.92
N VAL A 66 6.23 17.63 5.35
CA VAL A 66 4.87 17.20 5.01
C VAL A 66 4.65 17.21 3.50
N ALA A 67 5.08 18.27 2.81
CA ALA A 67 5.02 18.38 1.36
C ALA A 67 5.73 17.20 0.67
N LYS A 68 6.98 16.92 1.09
CA LYS A 68 7.80 15.84 0.53
C LYS A 68 7.20 14.47 0.80
N LEU A 69 6.65 14.27 2.00
CA LEU A 69 5.95 13.04 2.35
C LEU A 69 4.70 12.82 1.48
N ALA A 70 3.95 13.87 1.17
CA ALA A 70 2.78 13.77 0.29
C ALA A 70 3.17 13.31 -1.11
N VAL A 71 4.21 13.91 -1.70
CA VAL A 71 4.74 13.53 -3.02
C VAL A 71 5.31 12.11 -3.00
N TYR A 72 6.08 11.75 -1.97
CA TYR A 72 6.62 10.40 -1.77
C TYR A 72 5.51 9.35 -1.69
N ALA A 73 4.51 9.57 -0.83
CA ALA A 73 3.39 8.66 -0.66
C ALA A 73 2.62 8.44 -1.97
N ARG A 74 2.54 9.46 -2.83
CA ARG A 74 1.88 9.35 -4.14
C ARG A 74 2.73 8.69 -5.22
N LYS A 75 3.99 9.09 -5.36
CA LYS A 75 4.85 8.71 -6.49
C LYS A 75 5.63 7.43 -6.24
N GLU A 76 6.05 7.19 -5.00
CA GLU A 76 6.86 6.03 -4.63
C GLU A 76 6.00 4.93 -4.01
N MET A 77 5.14 5.27 -3.04
CA MET A 77 4.28 4.28 -2.35
C MET A 77 2.95 4.00 -3.08
N TYR A 78 2.66 4.73 -4.16
CA TYR A 78 1.45 4.62 -4.98
C TYR A 78 0.11 4.74 -4.23
N LEU A 79 0.12 5.42 -3.07
CA LEU A 79 -1.08 5.73 -2.28
C LEU A 79 -1.86 6.87 -2.92
N ARG A 80 -3.20 6.88 -2.79
CA ARG A 80 -4.07 7.84 -3.51
C ARG A 80 -4.71 8.87 -2.59
N SER A 81 -5.46 8.43 -1.57
CA SER A 81 -6.28 9.33 -0.76
C SER A 81 -5.47 10.14 0.27
N VAL A 82 -4.51 9.49 0.94
CA VAL A 82 -3.72 10.11 2.02
C VAL A 82 -2.85 11.28 1.54
N PRO A 83 -2.19 11.22 0.36
CA PRO A 83 -1.50 12.38 -0.20
C PRO A 83 -2.39 13.63 -0.35
N LEU A 84 -3.68 13.46 -0.67
CA LEU A 84 -4.64 14.57 -0.79
C LEU A 84 -4.94 15.20 0.57
N VAL A 85 -5.03 14.36 1.62
CA VAL A 85 -5.15 14.79 3.01
C VAL A 85 -3.95 15.64 3.42
N LEU A 86 -2.74 15.10 3.24
CA LEU A 86 -1.49 15.80 3.58
C LEU A 86 -1.41 17.16 2.87
N THR A 87 -1.72 17.20 1.58
CA THR A 87 -1.66 18.42 0.77
C THR A 87 -2.67 19.48 1.22
N THR A 88 -3.89 19.06 1.56
CA THR A 88 -4.97 19.96 1.96
C THR A 88 -4.73 20.53 3.36
N GLU A 89 -4.28 19.70 4.30
CA GLU A 89 -3.95 20.12 5.66
C GLU A 89 -2.68 20.98 5.69
N LEU A 90 -1.70 20.69 4.84
CA LEU A 90 -0.53 21.55 4.64
C LEU A 90 -0.94 22.97 4.22
N ALA A 91 -1.97 23.10 3.38
CA ALA A 91 -2.47 24.41 2.94
C ALA A 91 -3.09 25.27 4.05
N LYS A 92 -3.44 24.68 5.20
CA LYS A 92 -3.90 25.42 6.38
C LYS A 92 -2.74 26.02 7.19
N GLN A 93 -1.53 25.47 7.05
CA GLN A 93 -0.36 25.84 7.86
C GLN A 93 0.64 26.67 7.07
N ALA A 94 0.88 26.31 5.81
CA ALA A 94 1.85 26.97 4.96
C ALA A 94 1.24 28.25 4.34
N SER A 95 1.92 29.38 4.54
CA SER A 95 1.58 30.67 3.94
C SER A 95 2.83 31.36 3.39
N GLY A 96 2.66 32.31 2.47
CA GLY A 96 3.76 33.11 1.92
C GLY A 96 4.72 32.40 0.95
N THR A 97 4.55 31.11 0.68
CA THR A 97 5.43 30.32 -0.22
C THR A 97 4.63 29.60 -1.32
N ASP A 98 5.32 29.06 -2.32
CA ASP A 98 4.73 28.26 -3.40
C ASP A 98 4.62 26.75 -3.07
N LEU A 99 5.03 26.37 -1.85
CA LEU A 99 5.23 25.00 -1.39
C LEU A 99 4.00 24.11 -1.63
N VAL A 100 2.81 24.61 -1.26
CA VAL A 100 1.54 23.91 -1.44
C VAL A 100 1.24 23.69 -2.92
N SER A 101 1.48 24.68 -3.78
CA SER A 101 1.20 24.53 -5.22
C SER A 101 2.11 23.51 -5.89
N ARG A 102 3.40 23.44 -5.51
CA ARG A 102 4.33 22.40 -5.95
C ARG A 102 3.93 21.02 -5.42
N THR A 103 3.47 20.95 -4.17
CA THR A 103 2.97 19.70 -3.58
C THR A 103 1.76 19.16 -4.33
N VAL A 104 0.76 20.01 -4.61
CA VAL A 104 -0.41 19.63 -5.43
C VAL A 104 0.04 19.12 -6.80
N ASP A 105 0.99 19.80 -7.44
CA ASP A 105 1.53 19.38 -8.73
C ASP A 105 2.22 18.00 -8.65
N GLY A 106 2.98 17.73 -7.61
CA GLY A 106 3.58 16.42 -7.36
C GLY A 106 2.56 15.33 -7.02
N VAL A 107 1.47 15.66 -6.33
CA VAL A 107 0.47 14.71 -5.84
C VAL A 107 -0.61 14.38 -6.88
N ILE A 108 -1.05 15.33 -7.70
CA ILE A 108 -2.08 15.07 -8.70
C ILE A 108 -1.46 14.40 -9.93
N GLN A 109 -1.77 13.12 -10.09
CA GLN A 109 -1.28 12.21 -11.12
C GLN A 109 -2.41 11.53 -11.92
N ARG A 110 -3.68 11.71 -11.51
CA ARG A 110 -4.88 11.30 -12.25
C ARG A 110 -5.94 12.40 -12.22
N ALA A 111 -6.81 12.42 -13.24
CA ALA A 111 -7.84 13.46 -13.37
C ALA A 111 -8.88 13.44 -12.23
N ASP A 112 -9.25 12.26 -11.70
CA ASP A 112 -10.16 12.15 -10.55
C ASP A 112 -9.59 12.76 -9.27
N GLU A 113 -8.27 12.81 -9.13
CA GLU A 113 -7.63 13.36 -7.91
C GLU A 113 -7.88 14.87 -7.77
N ILE A 114 -8.20 15.58 -8.86
CA ILE A 114 -8.61 17.00 -8.84
C ILE A 114 -9.90 17.16 -8.03
N THR A 115 -10.93 16.39 -8.36
CA THR A 115 -12.24 16.48 -7.71
C THR A 115 -12.19 15.91 -6.29
N GLU A 116 -11.42 14.85 -6.07
CA GLU A 116 -11.22 14.26 -4.74
C GLU A 116 -10.51 15.24 -3.79
N LEU A 117 -9.49 15.97 -4.27
CA LEU A 117 -8.82 16.99 -3.46
C LEU A 117 -9.79 18.09 -3.04
N LEU A 118 -10.65 18.57 -3.96
CA LEU A 118 -11.65 19.59 -3.67
C LEU A 118 -12.74 19.08 -2.72
N ALA A 119 -13.20 17.84 -2.89
CA ALA A 119 -14.17 17.21 -2.00
C ALA A 119 -13.59 17.07 -0.57
N TYR A 120 -12.33 16.62 -0.45
CA TYR A 120 -11.67 16.60 0.85
C TYR A 120 -11.45 18.01 1.42
N TYR A 121 -11.07 18.99 0.59
CA TYR A 121 -10.95 20.39 1.01
C TYR A 121 -12.25 20.93 1.60
N GLN A 122 -13.38 20.63 0.96
CA GLN A 122 -14.70 20.98 1.47
C GLN A 122 -14.96 20.36 2.86
N MET A 123 -14.75 19.04 2.97
CA MET A 123 -14.95 18.30 4.22
C MET A 123 -14.05 18.80 5.35
N ALA A 124 -12.75 18.95 5.08
CA ALA A 124 -11.73 19.32 6.05
C ALA A 124 -11.84 20.76 6.54
N ASN A 125 -12.56 21.63 5.81
CA ASN A 125 -12.83 23.01 6.20
C ASN A 125 -14.30 23.21 6.63
N GLU A 126 -15.02 22.12 6.91
CA GLU A 126 -16.40 22.11 7.42
C GLU A 126 -17.36 22.99 6.61
N ARG A 127 -17.18 22.99 5.28
CA ARG A 127 -17.92 23.85 4.36
C ARG A 127 -19.30 23.26 4.06
N THR A 128 -20.29 23.63 4.86
CA THR A 128 -21.69 23.16 4.73
C THR A 128 -22.61 24.14 4.01
N ASP A 129 -22.19 25.39 3.82
CA ASP A 129 -22.96 26.45 3.14
C ASP A 129 -23.24 26.13 1.67
N LEU A 130 -24.22 26.82 1.06
CA LEU A 130 -24.55 26.69 -0.38
C LEU A 130 -23.33 26.89 -1.30
N LYS A 131 -22.39 27.77 -0.93
CA LYS A 131 -21.14 28.01 -1.68
C LYS A 131 -19.94 27.33 -1.01
N LYS A 132 -19.92 25.99 -1.05
CA LYS A 132 -18.97 25.15 -0.32
C LYS A 132 -17.47 25.40 -0.62
N LEU A 133 -17.12 25.93 -1.79
CA LEU A 133 -15.72 26.14 -2.22
C LEU A 133 -15.31 27.61 -2.44
N ASN A 134 -16.10 28.57 -1.94
CA ASN A 134 -15.89 30.01 -2.15
C ASN A 134 -14.61 30.63 -1.53
N ARG A 135 -13.86 29.88 -0.72
CA ARG A 135 -12.61 30.30 -0.07
C ARG A 135 -11.50 29.28 -0.30
N LEU A 136 -11.31 28.88 -1.55
CA LEU A 136 -10.22 28.00 -1.93
C LEU A 136 -8.87 28.69 -1.72
N SER A 137 -7.91 28.00 -1.12
CA SER A 137 -6.54 28.48 -1.00
C SER A 137 -5.96 28.80 -2.39
N LYS A 138 -5.40 30.00 -2.56
CA LYS A 138 -4.75 30.41 -3.81
C LYS A 138 -3.64 29.45 -4.24
N GLN A 139 -2.95 28.82 -3.30
CA GLN A 139 -1.89 27.85 -3.62
C GLN A 139 -2.45 26.51 -4.10
N ILE A 140 -3.55 26.04 -3.51
CA ILE A 140 -4.28 24.87 -4.01
C ILE A 140 -4.79 25.15 -5.42
N GLN A 141 -5.43 26.32 -5.62
CA GLN A 141 -5.90 26.74 -6.94
C GLN A 141 -4.77 26.74 -7.97
N LYS A 142 -3.63 27.37 -7.68
CA LYS A 142 -2.45 27.39 -8.57
C LYS A 142 -1.95 25.98 -8.92
N GLY A 143 -1.89 25.08 -7.94
CA GLY A 143 -1.49 23.69 -8.17
C GLY A 143 -2.48 22.91 -9.03
N LEU A 144 -3.78 23.11 -8.82
CA LEU A 144 -4.83 22.49 -9.63
C LEU A 144 -4.83 23.04 -11.05
N VAL A 145 -4.60 24.35 -11.25
CA VAL A 145 -4.45 24.96 -12.58
C VAL A 145 -3.34 24.28 -13.40
N LYS A 146 -2.18 24.01 -12.76
CA LYS A 146 -1.11 23.23 -13.40
C LYS A 146 -1.56 21.81 -13.71
N SER A 147 -2.26 21.18 -12.78
CA SER A 147 -2.68 19.78 -12.90
C SER A 147 -3.72 19.54 -14.00
N PHE A 148 -4.63 20.47 -14.26
CA PHE A 148 -5.58 20.39 -15.37
C PHE A 148 -4.90 20.25 -16.75
N ASN A 149 -3.68 20.78 -16.89
CA ASN A 149 -2.91 20.72 -18.13
C ASN A 149 -2.11 19.41 -18.31
N LYS A 150 -2.19 18.47 -17.36
CA LYS A 150 -1.50 17.17 -17.42
C LYS A 150 -2.25 16.08 -18.16
N PHE A 151 -3.57 16.22 -18.29
CA PHE A 151 -4.45 15.13 -18.69
C PHE A 151 -5.05 15.37 -20.07
N ASP A 152 -5.14 14.29 -20.84
CA ASP A 152 -5.84 14.26 -22.13
C ASP A 152 -7.36 14.04 -21.95
N GLU A 153 -8.09 14.12 -23.06
CA GLU A 153 -9.54 13.91 -23.10
C GLU A 153 -9.93 12.53 -22.56
N TYR A 154 -9.21 11.48 -22.94
CA TYR A 154 -9.51 10.11 -22.49
C TYR A 154 -9.40 9.98 -20.97
N GLN A 155 -8.36 10.56 -20.37
CA GLN A 155 -8.16 10.57 -18.92
C GLN A 155 -9.26 11.34 -18.21
N PHE A 156 -9.67 12.51 -18.72
CA PHE A 156 -10.81 13.23 -18.15
C PHE A 156 -12.11 12.44 -18.28
N ALA A 157 -12.41 11.91 -19.48
CA ALA A 157 -13.61 11.14 -19.76
C ALA A 157 -13.73 9.87 -18.89
N LYS A 158 -12.63 9.12 -18.75
CA LYS A 158 -12.53 7.91 -17.91
C LYS A 158 -12.90 8.16 -16.45
N TYR A 159 -12.63 9.37 -15.96
CA TYR A 159 -12.85 9.77 -14.58
C TYR A 159 -14.01 10.75 -14.41
N ASN A 160 -14.72 11.08 -15.50
CA ASN A 160 -15.86 11.97 -15.46
C ASN A 160 -17.07 11.23 -14.84
N ARG A 161 -17.35 11.50 -13.57
CA ARG A 161 -18.40 10.83 -12.80
C ARG A 161 -19.34 11.88 -12.19
N LYS A 162 -20.61 11.49 -12.04
CA LYS A 162 -21.58 12.27 -11.26
C LYS A 162 -21.26 12.10 -9.77
N ALA A 163 -20.44 12.99 -9.24
CA ALA A 163 -20.08 13.09 -7.83
C ALA A 163 -20.50 14.46 -7.28
N GLU A 164 -20.32 14.70 -5.98
CA GLU A 164 -20.64 15.99 -5.35
C GLU A 164 -19.83 17.15 -5.94
N VAL A 165 -18.56 16.89 -6.29
CA VAL A 165 -17.70 17.83 -7.03
C VAL A 165 -17.39 17.20 -8.39
N THR A 166 -17.83 17.83 -9.47
CA THR A 166 -17.56 17.36 -10.84
C THR A 166 -16.31 18.02 -11.44
N LEU A 167 -15.79 17.46 -12.54
CA LEU A 167 -14.70 18.08 -13.30
C LEU A 167 -15.09 19.46 -13.83
N LYS A 168 -16.36 19.64 -14.20
CA LYS A 168 -16.93 20.92 -14.64
C LYS A 168 -16.91 21.95 -13.51
N ASP A 169 -17.34 21.57 -12.31
CA ASP A 169 -17.29 22.45 -11.13
C ASP A 169 -15.83 22.83 -10.80
N ALA A 170 -14.93 21.85 -10.84
CA ALA A 170 -13.51 22.08 -10.58
C ALA A 170 -12.89 23.03 -11.60
N LEU A 171 -13.22 22.89 -12.89
CA LEU A 171 -12.73 23.75 -13.97
C LEU A 171 -13.20 25.20 -13.77
N PHE A 172 -14.50 25.39 -13.46
CA PHE A 172 -15.05 26.71 -13.16
C PHE A 172 -14.49 27.31 -11.87
N LEU A 173 -14.17 26.49 -10.87
CA LEU A 173 -13.62 26.99 -9.62
C LEU A 173 -12.16 27.46 -9.76
N VAL A 174 -11.33 26.72 -10.49
CA VAL A 174 -9.89 27.00 -10.54
C VAL A 174 -9.48 27.89 -11.71
N HIS A 175 -10.30 27.98 -12.75
CA HIS A 175 -10.07 28.76 -13.96
C HIS A 175 -8.70 28.49 -14.61
N PRO A 176 -8.42 27.25 -15.03
CA PRO A 176 -7.13 26.94 -15.64
C PRO A 176 -7.01 27.57 -17.02
N LYS A 177 -5.88 28.23 -17.28
CA LYS A 177 -5.49 28.60 -18.65
C LYS A 177 -4.98 27.34 -19.36
N ALA A 178 -5.56 27.03 -20.51
CA ALA A 178 -5.08 25.95 -21.37
C ALA A 178 -3.64 26.20 -21.82
N LYS A 179 -2.82 25.14 -21.82
CA LYS A 179 -1.43 25.18 -22.31
C LYS A 179 -1.34 25.36 -23.83
N ASP A 180 -2.35 24.90 -24.56
CA ASP A 180 -2.45 24.93 -26.02
C ASP A 180 -3.93 24.85 -26.47
N GLU A 181 -4.18 25.01 -27.77
CA GLU A 181 -5.52 24.99 -28.38
C GLU A 181 -6.23 23.63 -28.23
N ASN A 182 -5.47 22.53 -28.26
CA ASN A 182 -6.00 21.18 -28.06
C ASN A 182 -6.57 21.05 -26.64
N GLN A 183 -5.81 21.48 -25.64
CA GLN A 183 -6.25 21.46 -24.25
C GLN A 183 -7.45 22.40 -24.04
N GLN A 184 -7.52 23.54 -24.72
CA GLN A 184 -8.69 24.42 -24.68
C GLN A 184 -9.93 23.72 -25.23
N THR A 185 -9.80 22.96 -26.33
CA THR A 185 -10.88 22.12 -26.87
C THR A 185 -11.37 21.10 -25.84
N VAL A 186 -10.45 20.41 -25.15
CA VAL A 186 -10.81 19.46 -24.08
C VAL A 186 -11.54 20.17 -22.93
N PHE A 187 -11.08 21.35 -22.51
CA PHE A 187 -11.77 22.13 -21.47
C PHE A 187 -13.17 22.57 -21.91
N ASN A 188 -13.35 22.98 -23.17
CA ASN A 188 -14.67 23.30 -23.70
C ASN A 188 -15.59 22.08 -23.70
N LYS A 189 -15.07 20.88 -24.02
CA LYS A 189 -15.84 19.62 -23.93
C LYS A 189 -16.27 19.31 -22.50
N ILE A 190 -15.43 19.56 -21.49
CA ILE A 190 -15.80 19.44 -20.06
C ILE A 190 -16.94 20.42 -19.71
N VAL A 191 -16.84 21.68 -20.13
CA VAL A 191 -17.87 22.70 -19.85
C VAL A 191 -19.21 22.34 -20.48
N ASN A 192 -19.18 21.80 -21.70
CA ASN A 192 -20.38 21.46 -22.47
C ASN A 192 -20.88 20.03 -22.22
N ASP A 193 -20.31 19.30 -21.25
CA ASP A 193 -20.66 17.90 -20.95
C ASP A 193 -20.62 16.99 -22.21
N SER A 194 -19.62 17.21 -23.07
CA SER A 194 -19.48 16.58 -24.40
C SER A 194 -18.14 15.85 -24.58
N LEU A 195 -17.51 15.44 -23.48
CA LEU A 195 -16.37 14.53 -23.52
C LEU A 195 -16.75 13.21 -24.20
N GLU A 196 -15.85 12.69 -25.04
CA GLU A 196 -16.07 11.41 -25.71
C GLU A 196 -16.19 10.27 -24.70
N THR A 197 -17.11 9.34 -24.97
CA THR A 197 -17.25 8.14 -24.14
C THR A 197 -15.96 7.31 -24.20
N PRO A 198 -15.31 7.04 -23.06
CA PRO A 198 -14.01 6.39 -23.06
C PRO A 198 -14.15 4.90 -23.35
N TYR A 199 -13.36 4.39 -24.30
CA TYR A 199 -13.28 2.95 -24.55
C TYR A 199 -12.65 2.23 -23.35
N THR A 200 -13.50 1.56 -22.56
CA THR A 200 -13.14 0.86 -21.32
C THR A 200 -13.98 -0.41 -21.21
N TRP A 201 -13.44 -1.44 -20.55
CA TRP A 201 -14.17 -2.69 -20.38
C TRP A 201 -15.49 -2.49 -19.61
N GLU A 202 -15.55 -1.55 -18.65
CA GLU A 202 -16.79 -1.24 -17.92
C GLU A 202 -17.89 -0.72 -18.85
N VAL A 203 -17.54 0.23 -19.74
CA VAL A 203 -18.49 0.82 -20.68
C VAL A 203 -18.93 -0.22 -21.70
N GLU A 204 -17.98 -0.91 -22.33
CA GLU A 204 -18.26 -1.87 -23.40
C GLU A 204 -19.15 -3.02 -22.89
N LEU A 205 -18.83 -3.59 -21.72
CA LEU A 205 -19.64 -4.67 -21.14
C LEU A 205 -20.99 -4.18 -20.60
N SER A 206 -21.07 -2.93 -20.13
CA SER A 206 -22.35 -2.35 -19.72
C SER A 206 -23.28 -2.16 -20.91
N VAL A 207 -22.76 -1.65 -22.04
CA VAL A 207 -23.53 -1.49 -23.29
C VAL A 207 -23.98 -2.86 -23.79
N LEU A 208 -23.07 -3.83 -23.82
CA LEU A 208 -23.39 -5.20 -24.24
C LEU A 208 -24.45 -5.84 -23.33
N GLY A 209 -24.35 -5.63 -22.01
CA GLY A 209 -25.30 -6.15 -21.03
C GLY A 209 -26.72 -5.57 -21.14
N GLN A 210 -26.89 -4.41 -21.80
CA GLN A 210 -28.20 -3.81 -22.09
C GLN A 210 -28.81 -4.32 -23.41
N THR A 211 -28.05 -5.06 -24.22
CA THR A 211 -28.51 -5.62 -25.48
C THR A 211 -29.45 -6.80 -25.21
N LYS A 212 -30.52 -6.92 -26.00
CA LYS A 212 -31.42 -8.08 -25.94
C LYS A 212 -30.84 -9.20 -26.80
N PHE A 213 -30.66 -10.37 -26.21
CA PHE A 213 -30.22 -11.59 -26.89
C PHE A 213 -31.41 -12.53 -27.07
N ALA A 214 -31.41 -13.32 -28.14
CA ALA A 214 -32.44 -14.32 -28.41
C ALA A 214 -32.37 -15.48 -27.40
N ASP A 215 -31.16 -15.88 -27.01
CA ASP A 215 -30.93 -16.92 -26.01
C ASP A 215 -29.61 -16.72 -25.23
N GLU A 216 -29.36 -17.60 -24.26
CA GLU A 216 -28.15 -17.55 -23.42
C GLU A 216 -26.88 -17.94 -24.19
N ALA A 217 -26.98 -18.72 -25.28
CA ALA A 217 -25.83 -19.12 -26.07
C ALA A 217 -25.31 -17.96 -26.93
N GLU A 218 -26.22 -17.19 -27.54
CA GLU A 218 -25.91 -15.95 -28.23
C GLU A 218 -25.28 -14.94 -27.27
N ARG A 219 -25.87 -14.77 -26.08
CA ARG A 219 -25.32 -13.90 -25.03
C ARG A 219 -23.88 -14.30 -24.67
N LYS A 220 -23.62 -15.58 -24.39
CA LYS A 220 -22.26 -16.05 -24.06
C LYS A 220 -21.26 -15.79 -25.18
N THR A 221 -21.66 -16.02 -26.43
CA THR A 221 -20.82 -15.78 -27.61
C THR A 221 -20.49 -14.29 -27.72
N ALA A 222 -21.48 -13.41 -27.58
CA ALA A 222 -21.25 -11.96 -27.66
C ALA A 222 -20.31 -11.44 -26.56
N PHE A 223 -20.42 -11.96 -25.32
CA PHE A 223 -19.51 -11.60 -24.24
C PHE A 223 -18.09 -12.14 -24.47
N LYS A 224 -17.96 -13.34 -25.02
CA LYS A 224 -16.66 -13.90 -25.43
C LYS A 224 -16.00 -13.01 -26.48
N ASP A 225 -16.71 -12.70 -27.56
CA ASP A 225 -16.18 -11.89 -28.66
C ASP A 225 -15.77 -10.49 -28.18
N LYS A 226 -16.57 -9.89 -27.29
CA LYS A 226 -16.23 -8.59 -26.71
C LYS A 226 -14.99 -8.65 -25.80
N TRP A 227 -14.80 -9.72 -25.03
CA TRP A 227 -13.55 -9.90 -24.27
C TRP A 227 -12.34 -10.07 -25.19
N GLU A 228 -12.48 -10.84 -26.27
CA GLU A 228 -11.42 -10.99 -27.26
C GLU A 228 -11.08 -9.65 -27.93
N GLU A 229 -12.08 -8.87 -28.33
CA GLU A 229 -11.90 -7.50 -28.85
C GLU A 229 -11.10 -6.64 -27.86
N LEU A 230 -11.49 -6.62 -26.58
CA LEU A 230 -10.80 -5.86 -25.52
C LEU A 230 -9.34 -6.31 -25.35
N ILE A 231 -9.07 -7.62 -25.36
CA ILE A 231 -7.73 -8.19 -25.25
C ILE A 231 -6.88 -7.86 -26.49
N PHE A 232 -7.44 -8.00 -27.69
CA PHE A 232 -6.72 -7.76 -28.93
C PHE A 232 -6.47 -6.28 -29.21
N SER A 233 -7.36 -5.38 -28.74
CA SER A 233 -7.22 -3.93 -28.88
C SER A 233 -5.98 -3.32 -28.20
N ASN A 234 -5.34 -4.03 -27.26
CA ASN A 234 -4.29 -3.52 -26.36
C ASN A 234 -4.74 -2.36 -25.46
N LYS A 235 -6.05 -2.07 -25.38
CA LYS A 235 -6.60 -1.00 -24.52
C LYS A 235 -6.99 -1.50 -23.13
N LEU A 236 -6.99 -2.81 -22.90
CA LEU A 236 -7.19 -3.41 -21.58
C LEU A 236 -5.91 -3.24 -20.72
N GLY A 237 -5.90 -2.21 -19.88
CA GLY A 237 -4.76 -1.92 -18.99
C GLY A 237 -4.51 -3.04 -17.96
N TYR A 238 -3.27 -3.13 -17.46
CA TYR A 238 -2.81 -4.23 -16.60
C TYR A 238 -3.72 -4.52 -15.40
N MET A 239 -4.14 -3.49 -14.66
CA MET A 239 -5.04 -3.63 -13.52
C MET A 239 -6.45 -4.11 -13.93
N ALA A 240 -6.93 -3.70 -15.11
CA ALA A 240 -8.20 -4.16 -15.64
C ALA A 240 -8.14 -5.63 -16.05
N THR A 241 -7.03 -6.06 -16.66
CA THR A 241 -6.76 -7.48 -16.94
C THR A 241 -6.77 -8.30 -15.65
N LEU A 242 -5.96 -7.91 -14.66
CA LEU A 242 -5.85 -8.61 -13.38
C LEU A 242 -7.20 -8.73 -12.66
N ARG A 243 -7.98 -7.66 -12.64
CA ARG A 243 -9.31 -7.61 -11.98
C ARG A 243 -10.35 -8.49 -12.67
N ASN A 244 -10.20 -8.74 -13.96
CA ASN A 244 -11.19 -9.44 -14.77
C ASN A 244 -10.76 -10.85 -15.21
N LEU A 245 -9.67 -11.40 -14.65
CA LEU A 245 -9.20 -12.75 -15.01
C LEU A 245 -10.29 -13.82 -14.88
N ARG A 246 -11.11 -13.77 -13.81
CA ARG A 246 -12.25 -14.68 -13.65
C ARG A 246 -13.20 -14.56 -14.85
N ASN A 247 -13.64 -13.34 -15.14
CA ASN A 247 -14.61 -13.08 -16.21
C ASN A 247 -14.07 -13.51 -17.58
N ILE A 248 -12.78 -13.29 -17.84
CA ILE A 248 -12.11 -13.71 -19.08
C ILE A 248 -12.07 -15.24 -19.19
N LEU A 249 -11.73 -15.94 -18.10
CA LEU A 249 -11.69 -17.40 -18.07
C LEU A 249 -13.10 -18.02 -18.24
N GLU A 250 -14.10 -17.46 -17.56
CA GLU A 250 -15.50 -17.92 -17.63
C GLU A 250 -16.14 -17.63 -18.99
N ALA A 251 -15.71 -16.56 -19.67
CA ALA A 251 -16.17 -16.24 -21.03
C ALA A 251 -15.69 -17.26 -22.09
N GLY A 252 -14.70 -18.11 -21.77
CA GLY A 252 -14.22 -19.14 -22.68
C GLY A 252 -13.56 -18.58 -23.95
N VAL A 253 -12.77 -17.51 -23.80
CA VAL A 253 -12.02 -16.89 -24.90
C VAL A 253 -11.02 -17.85 -25.56
N SER A 254 -10.62 -17.53 -26.78
CA SER A 254 -9.68 -18.32 -27.59
C SER A 254 -8.31 -18.52 -26.92
N SER A 255 -7.60 -19.58 -27.33
CA SER A 255 -6.25 -19.87 -26.84
C SER A 255 -5.28 -18.73 -27.11
N GLN A 256 -5.40 -18.06 -28.26
CA GLN A 256 -4.60 -16.88 -28.63
C GLN A 256 -4.85 -15.70 -27.69
N ALA A 257 -6.11 -15.46 -27.31
CA ALA A 257 -6.46 -14.43 -26.34
C ALA A 257 -5.88 -14.76 -24.96
N MET A 258 -5.96 -16.01 -24.51
CA MET A 258 -5.38 -16.45 -23.24
C MET A 258 -3.86 -16.37 -23.22
N GLU A 259 -3.18 -16.80 -24.28
CA GLU A 259 -1.73 -16.64 -24.42
C GLU A 259 -1.32 -15.17 -24.31
N LYS A 260 -2.06 -14.27 -24.97
CA LYS A 260 -1.81 -12.84 -24.89
C LYS A 260 -2.00 -12.29 -23.48
N VAL A 261 -3.04 -12.75 -22.75
CA VAL A 261 -3.28 -12.37 -21.35
C VAL A 261 -2.15 -12.85 -20.45
N CYS A 262 -1.78 -14.13 -20.52
CA CYS A 262 -0.70 -14.70 -19.70
C CYS A 262 0.64 -13.99 -19.97
N ARG A 263 1.00 -13.81 -21.24
CA ARG A 263 2.22 -13.10 -21.63
C ARG A 263 2.25 -11.66 -21.14
N TYR A 264 1.11 -10.96 -21.16
CA TYR A 264 1.05 -9.59 -20.68
C TYR A 264 1.17 -9.50 -19.15
N LEU A 265 0.62 -10.47 -18.42
CA LEU A 265 0.73 -10.54 -16.96
C LEU A 265 2.14 -10.89 -16.49
N SER A 266 2.84 -11.79 -17.18
CA SER A 266 4.22 -12.16 -16.83
C SER A 266 5.29 -11.23 -17.43
N ASP A 267 4.92 -10.30 -18.32
CA ASP A 267 5.88 -9.37 -18.92
C ASP A 267 6.51 -8.43 -17.88
N GLU A 268 7.85 -8.48 -17.77
CA GLU A 268 8.60 -7.77 -16.75
C GLU A 268 8.39 -6.25 -16.83
N LYS A 269 8.29 -5.70 -18.04
CA LYS A 269 8.07 -4.26 -18.25
C LYS A 269 6.66 -3.84 -17.87
N ALA A 270 5.66 -4.66 -18.21
CA ALA A 270 4.26 -4.44 -17.86
C ALA A 270 4.07 -4.46 -16.34
N VAL A 271 4.60 -5.49 -15.66
CA VAL A 271 4.56 -5.61 -14.19
C VAL A 271 5.16 -4.37 -13.53
N ARG A 272 6.39 -4.00 -13.90
CA ARG A 272 7.10 -2.84 -13.29
C ARG A 272 6.36 -1.52 -13.51
N ASN A 273 5.78 -1.31 -14.70
CA ASN A 273 5.04 -0.09 -15.01
C ASN A 273 3.61 -0.09 -14.47
N SER A 274 3.08 -1.25 -14.06
CA SER A 274 1.70 -1.39 -13.60
C SER A 274 1.41 -0.68 -12.27
N LYS A 275 2.46 -0.42 -11.47
CA LYS A 275 2.36 0.14 -10.10
C LYS A 275 1.39 -0.67 -9.22
N GLN A 276 1.22 -1.97 -9.49
CA GLN A 276 0.37 -2.85 -8.70
C GLN A 276 1.10 -3.23 -7.41
N LEU A 277 0.38 -3.13 -6.29
CA LEU A 277 0.86 -3.64 -5.01
C LEU A 277 0.84 -5.18 -5.04
N PRO A 278 1.83 -5.86 -4.46
CA PRO A 278 1.96 -7.31 -4.60
C PRO A 278 0.72 -8.11 -4.18
N PHE A 279 0.00 -7.66 -3.14
CA PHE A 279 -1.21 -8.35 -2.67
C PHE A 279 -2.34 -8.40 -3.71
N ARG A 280 -2.28 -7.59 -4.78
CA ARG A 280 -3.23 -7.66 -5.89
C ARG A 280 -3.07 -8.95 -6.69
N PHE A 281 -1.85 -9.46 -6.83
CA PHE A 281 -1.60 -10.77 -7.44
C PHE A 281 -2.14 -11.89 -6.58
N LEU A 282 -1.93 -11.82 -5.25
CA LEU A 282 -2.50 -12.78 -4.30
C LEU A 282 -4.04 -12.80 -4.35
N ALA A 283 -4.67 -11.62 -4.36
CA ALA A 283 -6.13 -11.52 -4.47
C ALA A 283 -6.65 -12.17 -5.75
N ALA A 284 -6.02 -11.89 -6.90
CA ALA A 284 -6.38 -12.54 -8.16
C ALA A 284 -6.16 -14.06 -8.09
N TYR A 285 -4.99 -14.51 -7.62
CA TYR A 285 -4.63 -15.91 -7.50
C TYR A 285 -5.65 -16.72 -6.69
N ARG A 286 -6.11 -16.17 -5.56
CA ARG A 286 -7.15 -16.82 -4.73
C ARG A 286 -8.51 -16.88 -5.39
N GLU A 287 -8.95 -15.80 -6.03
CA GLU A 287 -10.25 -15.77 -6.71
C GLU A 287 -10.32 -16.75 -7.89
N LEU A 288 -9.18 -17.21 -8.42
CA LEU A 288 -9.12 -18.12 -9.57
C LEU A 288 -9.08 -19.62 -9.21
N LYS A 289 -8.75 -19.99 -7.97
CA LYS A 289 -8.46 -21.40 -7.61
C LYS A 289 -9.58 -22.39 -7.90
N THR A 290 -10.83 -21.92 -7.87
CA THR A 290 -12.01 -22.76 -8.03
C THR A 290 -12.61 -22.69 -9.44
N ILE A 291 -11.94 -22.02 -10.38
CA ILE A 291 -12.44 -21.84 -11.75
C ILE A 291 -12.16 -23.10 -12.58
N GLY A 292 -13.20 -23.69 -13.17
CA GLY A 292 -13.06 -24.79 -14.12
C GLY A 292 -12.68 -24.30 -15.51
N SER A 293 -11.39 -24.04 -15.77
CA SER A 293 -10.88 -23.65 -17.09
C SER A 293 -9.59 -24.39 -17.45
N PRO A 294 -9.41 -24.82 -18.72
CA PRO A 294 -8.18 -25.49 -19.16
C PRO A 294 -6.95 -24.57 -19.08
N TYR A 295 -7.15 -23.25 -19.07
CA TYR A 295 -6.05 -22.27 -19.01
C TYR A 295 -5.71 -21.82 -17.58
N LEU A 296 -6.41 -22.35 -16.57
CA LEU A 296 -6.22 -21.93 -15.18
C LEU A 296 -4.74 -22.04 -14.75
N SER A 297 -4.10 -23.17 -15.03
CA SER A 297 -2.70 -23.40 -14.66
C SER A 297 -1.75 -22.34 -15.25
N SER A 298 -1.93 -21.99 -16.53
CA SER A 298 -1.12 -20.97 -17.20
C SER A 298 -1.35 -19.57 -16.64
N VAL A 299 -2.57 -19.24 -16.24
CA VAL A 299 -2.86 -17.95 -15.58
C VAL A 299 -2.26 -17.90 -14.18
N LEU A 300 -2.35 -18.98 -13.40
CA LEU A 300 -1.75 -19.05 -12.07
C LEU A 300 -0.22 -18.93 -12.14
N GLU A 301 0.42 -19.57 -13.13
CA GLU A 301 1.85 -19.43 -13.40
C GLU A 301 2.22 -17.99 -13.80
N ALA A 302 1.45 -17.36 -14.70
CA ALA A 302 1.68 -15.95 -15.07
C ALA A 302 1.56 -14.98 -13.87
N LEU A 303 0.67 -15.27 -12.91
CA LEU A 303 0.56 -14.49 -11.67
C LEU A 303 1.76 -14.72 -10.73
N GLU A 304 2.31 -15.95 -10.70
CA GLU A 304 3.51 -16.29 -9.94
C GLU A 304 4.75 -15.58 -10.53
N ASP A 305 4.87 -15.56 -11.85
CA ASP A 305 5.91 -14.80 -12.55
C ASP A 305 5.78 -13.30 -12.28
N ALA A 306 4.56 -12.76 -12.33
CA ALA A 306 4.29 -11.36 -12.05
C ALA A 306 4.75 -10.95 -10.63
N VAL A 307 4.41 -11.73 -9.61
CA VAL A 307 4.85 -11.42 -8.23
C VAL A 307 6.36 -11.61 -8.06
N THR A 308 6.96 -12.56 -8.78
CA THR A 308 8.41 -12.79 -8.79
C THR A 308 9.14 -11.57 -9.38
N VAL A 309 8.61 -11.00 -10.47
CA VAL A 309 9.12 -9.74 -11.02
C VAL A 309 9.00 -8.60 -10.01
N SER A 310 7.87 -8.48 -9.30
CA SER A 310 7.71 -7.48 -8.24
C SER A 310 8.73 -7.67 -7.10
N ALA A 311 9.08 -8.91 -6.77
CA ALA A 311 10.06 -9.23 -5.73
C ALA A 311 11.52 -9.02 -6.18
N LYS A 312 11.80 -8.92 -7.48
CA LYS A 312 13.18 -8.88 -8.04
C LYS A 312 14.01 -7.68 -7.58
N ASN A 313 13.37 -6.57 -7.21
CA ASN A 313 14.07 -5.38 -6.68
C ASN A 313 14.37 -5.47 -5.18
N ILE A 314 13.84 -6.48 -4.48
CA ILE A 314 14.13 -6.72 -3.07
C ILE A 314 15.56 -7.27 -2.99
N ARG A 315 16.47 -6.47 -2.41
CA ARG A 315 17.81 -6.94 -2.06
C ARG A 315 17.68 -7.95 -0.91
N GLY A 316 17.73 -9.22 -1.25
CA GLY A 316 17.84 -10.30 -0.28
C GLY A 316 19.26 -10.44 0.28
N PHE A 317 19.48 -11.55 0.98
CA PHE A 317 20.73 -11.84 1.66
C PHE A 317 21.38 -13.14 1.17
N GLY A 318 22.71 -13.16 1.09
CA GLY A 318 23.52 -14.28 0.63
C GLY A 318 23.56 -15.46 1.61
N PHE A 319 24.41 -16.45 1.35
CA PHE A 319 24.60 -17.59 2.25
C PHE A 319 25.36 -17.22 3.53
N ASP A 320 26.13 -16.15 3.46
CA ASP A 320 26.95 -15.56 4.51
C ASP A 320 26.14 -14.80 5.57
N THR A 321 24.85 -14.54 5.31
CA THR A 321 23.95 -13.85 6.24
C THR A 321 22.77 -14.76 6.60
N SER A 322 22.66 -15.14 7.87
CA SER A 322 21.52 -15.93 8.37
C SER A 322 20.33 -15.05 8.74
N VAL A 323 19.16 -15.39 8.21
CA VAL A 323 17.93 -14.60 8.38
C VAL A 323 16.81 -15.46 8.97
N VAL A 324 16.10 -14.93 9.97
CA VAL A 324 14.81 -15.48 10.43
C VAL A 324 13.70 -14.54 9.98
N ILE A 325 12.69 -15.08 9.32
CA ILE A 325 11.48 -14.39 8.89
C ILE A 325 10.29 -15.00 9.61
N ALA A 326 9.57 -14.18 10.36
CA ALA A 326 8.45 -14.60 11.18
C ALA A 326 7.21 -13.76 10.87
N ALA A 327 6.16 -14.44 10.40
CA ALA A 327 4.88 -13.83 10.09
C ALA A 327 3.91 -13.95 11.27
N ASP A 328 3.29 -12.84 11.64
CA ASP A 328 2.28 -12.77 12.68
C ASP A 328 0.92 -13.26 12.13
N VAL A 329 0.29 -14.19 12.84
CA VAL A 329 -1.03 -14.76 12.48
C VAL A 329 -2.08 -14.51 13.56
N SER A 330 -1.79 -13.61 14.49
CA SER A 330 -2.65 -13.24 15.60
C SER A 330 -4.02 -12.72 15.15
N GLY A 331 -5.00 -12.75 16.06
CA GLY A 331 -6.35 -12.29 15.77
C GLY A 331 -6.42 -10.82 15.31
N SER A 332 -5.48 -9.97 15.74
CA SER A 332 -5.42 -8.58 15.30
C SER A 332 -4.92 -8.42 13.86
N MET A 333 -4.23 -9.43 13.31
CA MET A 333 -3.83 -9.51 11.90
C MET A 333 -4.97 -9.98 10.98
N GLN A 334 -6.04 -10.54 11.53
CA GLN A 334 -7.20 -11.07 10.78
C GLN A 334 -8.17 -9.98 10.30
N GLN A 335 -7.67 -8.76 10.10
CA GLN A 335 -8.46 -7.60 9.76
C GLN A 335 -8.30 -7.20 8.31
N PRO A 336 -9.39 -6.89 7.59
CA PRO A 336 -9.32 -6.36 6.24
C PRO A 336 -8.57 -5.03 6.18
N VAL A 337 -7.70 -4.88 5.18
CA VAL A 337 -6.93 -3.63 4.97
C VAL A 337 -7.79 -2.45 4.54
N SER A 338 -9.03 -2.71 4.09
CA SER A 338 -10.07 -1.71 3.87
C SER A 338 -11.45 -2.37 3.91
N PRO A 339 -12.57 -1.62 4.07
CA PRO A 339 -13.89 -2.19 4.31
C PRO A 339 -14.45 -3.02 3.15
N LYS A 340 -13.92 -2.82 1.94
CA LYS A 340 -14.30 -3.57 0.73
C LYS A 340 -13.23 -4.59 0.30
N SER A 341 -12.18 -4.76 1.11
CA SER A 341 -11.10 -5.70 0.82
C SER A 341 -11.43 -7.06 1.42
N LYS A 342 -11.15 -8.14 0.66
CA LYS A 342 -11.05 -9.50 1.22
C LYS A 342 -9.63 -9.82 1.70
N VAL A 343 -8.66 -8.95 1.38
CA VAL A 343 -7.26 -9.09 1.79
C VAL A 343 -7.09 -8.56 3.22
N LEU A 344 -6.50 -9.39 4.08
CA LEU A 344 -6.24 -9.13 5.49
C LEU A 344 -4.82 -8.61 5.73
N LEU A 345 -4.53 -8.08 6.93
CA LEU A 345 -3.14 -7.75 7.33
C LEU A 345 -2.26 -9.00 7.37
N TYR A 346 -2.83 -10.12 7.83
CA TYR A 346 -2.26 -11.46 7.77
C TYR A 346 -1.76 -11.81 6.35
N ASP A 347 -2.56 -11.53 5.32
CA ASP A 347 -2.19 -11.78 3.92
C ASP A 347 -0.98 -10.97 3.48
N ILE A 348 -0.93 -9.70 3.88
CA ILE A 348 0.19 -8.82 3.56
C ILE A 348 1.44 -9.33 4.27
N GLY A 349 1.34 -9.68 5.55
CA GLY A 349 2.45 -10.21 6.34
C GLY A 349 3.05 -11.48 5.74
N LEU A 350 2.21 -12.45 5.38
CA LEU A 350 2.66 -13.67 4.70
C LEU A 350 3.27 -13.39 3.33
N LEU A 351 2.64 -12.55 2.52
CA LEU A 351 3.13 -12.24 1.19
C LEU A 351 4.48 -11.55 1.21
N MET A 352 4.64 -10.51 2.04
CA MET A 352 5.91 -9.81 2.20
C MET A 352 6.98 -10.75 2.75
N SER A 353 6.63 -11.62 3.71
CA SER A 353 7.53 -12.65 4.25
C SER A 353 8.04 -13.58 3.15
N MET A 354 7.16 -14.09 2.29
CA MET A 354 7.52 -15.02 1.22
C MET A 354 8.26 -14.33 0.07
N MET A 355 7.92 -13.08 -0.25
CA MET A 355 8.69 -12.28 -1.20
C MET A 355 10.14 -12.11 -0.73
N LEU A 356 10.36 -11.74 0.54
CA LEU A 356 11.71 -11.62 1.08
C LEU A 356 12.42 -12.98 1.17
N GLN A 357 11.73 -14.02 1.63
CA GLN A 357 12.26 -15.38 1.70
C GLN A 357 12.81 -15.85 0.35
N SER A 358 12.11 -15.55 -0.75
CA SER A 358 12.53 -15.93 -2.10
C SER A 358 13.90 -15.32 -2.50
N GLN A 359 14.24 -14.17 -1.91
CA GLN A 359 15.48 -13.44 -2.19
C GLN A 359 16.63 -13.83 -1.23
N CYS A 360 16.34 -14.51 -0.13
CA CYS A 360 17.33 -14.93 0.86
C CYS A 360 17.89 -16.33 0.58
N LYS A 361 19.19 -16.54 0.78
CA LYS A 361 19.84 -17.85 0.57
C LYS A 361 19.92 -18.69 1.84
N ASN A 362 20.23 -18.08 2.99
CA ASN A 362 20.24 -18.72 4.30
C ASN A 362 19.10 -18.14 5.16
N VAL A 363 17.93 -18.80 5.12
CA VAL A 363 16.70 -18.26 5.71
C VAL A 363 15.88 -19.34 6.41
N ILE A 364 15.42 -19.02 7.62
CA ILE A 364 14.40 -19.75 8.36
C ILE A 364 13.12 -18.92 8.25
N SER A 365 12.04 -19.52 7.74
CA SER A 365 10.71 -18.91 7.74
C SER A 365 9.79 -19.59 8.74
N GLY A 366 8.78 -18.88 9.22
CA GLY A 366 7.75 -19.45 10.09
C GLY A 366 6.64 -18.48 10.42
N MET A 367 5.73 -18.91 11.28
CA MET A 367 4.60 -18.12 11.75
C MET A 367 4.48 -18.17 13.27
N PHE A 368 4.01 -17.08 13.89
CA PHE A 368 3.78 -17.00 15.34
C PHE A 368 2.38 -16.53 15.70
N GLY A 369 1.88 -17.08 16.80
CA GLY A 369 0.61 -16.75 17.43
C GLY A 369 0.70 -16.92 18.95
N ASP A 370 -0.05 -17.87 19.50
CA ASP A 370 0.17 -18.43 20.85
C ASP A 370 1.53 -19.13 20.95
N THR A 371 1.96 -19.78 19.86
CA THR A 371 3.25 -20.49 19.73
C THR A 371 4.04 -20.01 18.51
N TRP A 372 5.32 -20.38 18.39
CA TRP A 372 6.14 -20.17 17.19
C TRP A 372 6.35 -21.48 16.44
N LYS A 373 6.12 -21.49 15.12
CA LYS A 373 6.35 -22.65 14.26
C LYS A 373 7.23 -22.28 13.07
N ARG A 374 8.43 -22.87 13.02
CA ARG A 374 9.27 -22.87 11.82
C ARG A 374 8.59 -23.67 10.70
N VAL A 375 8.52 -23.11 9.51
CA VAL A 375 7.96 -23.75 8.32
C VAL A 375 8.92 -23.59 7.16
N THR A 376 9.50 -24.70 6.74
CA THR A 376 10.39 -24.75 5.57
C THR A 376 9.58 -24.65 4.29
N MET A 377 9.88 -23.64 3.48
CA MET A 377 9.28 -23.45 2.17
C MET A 377 10.34 -23.49 1.05
N PRO A 378 10.00 -24.00 -0.14
CA PRO A 378 10.80 -23.79 -1.34
C PRO A 378 11.01 -22.29 -1.59
N LYS A 379 12.13 -21.91 -2.20
CA LYS A 379 12.41 -20.49 -2.53
C LYS A 379 11.61 -19.99 -3.73
N ASN A 380 11.03 -20.90 -4.52
CA ASN A 380 10.19 -20.60 -5.67
C ASN A 380 8.70 -20.80 -5.35
N GLY A 381 7.85 -20.03 -6.02
CA GLY A 381 6.40 -20.07 -5.82
C GLY A 381 5.97 -19.27 -4.59
N ILE A 382 6.17 -17.95 -4.63
CA ILE A 382 5.75 -16.99 -3.59
C ILE A 382 4.25 -17.14 -3.29
N LEU A 383 3.37 -17.08 -4.29
CA LEU A 383 1.91 -17.16 -4.05
C LEU A 383 1.51 -18.53 -3.55
N ARG A 384 2.11 -19.59 -4.11
CA ARG A 384 1.94 -20.96 -3.62
C ARG A 384 2.37 -21.13 -2.16
N ASN A 385 3.49 -20.55 -1.76
CA ASN A 385 3.98 -20.61 -0.38
C ASN A 385 3.04 -19.85 0.56
N VAL A 386 2.54 -18.68 0.16
CA VAL A 386 1.52 -17.95 0.93
C VAL A 386 0.28 -18.81 1.14
N ASP A 387 -0.17 -19.54 0.13
CA ASP A 387 -1.30 -20.46 0.27
C ASP A 387 -1.02 -21.62 1.22
N GLU A 388 0.19 -22.18 1.19
CA GLU A 388 0.58 -23.24 2.10
C GLU A 388 0.62 -22.77 3.56
N PHE A 389 1.04 -21.52 3.82
CA PHE A 389 0.89 -20.89 5.13
C PHE A 389 -0.58 -20.71 5.52
N TYR A 390 -1.46 -20.38 4.56
CA TYR A 390 -2.88 -20.21 4.80
C TYR A 390 -3.57 -21.51 5.24
N LYS A 391 -3.19 -22.65 4.65
CA LYS A 391 -3.73 -23.97 5.04
C LYS A 391 -3.36 -24.38 6.46
N ARG A 392 -2.37 -23.72 7.05
CA ARG A 392 -1.84 -23.93 8.40
C ARG A 392 -2.36 -22.89 9.39
N GLU A 393 -3.29 -22.05 8.96
CA GLU A 393 -4.01 -21.14 9.86
C GLU A 393 -4.60 -21.92 11.05
N GLY A 394 -4.43 -21.37 12.25
CA GLY A 394 -4.87 -22.00 13.51
C GLY A 394 -3.87 -22.97 14.15
N GLU A 395 -2.80 -23.40 13.46
CA GLU A 395 -1.81 -24.32 14.05
C GLU A 395 -1.03 -23.73 15.22
N VAL A 396 -0.90 -22.40 15.27
CA VAL A 396 -0.11 -21.69 16.28
C VAL A 396 -0.94 -20.82 17.22
N GLY A 397 -2.27 -20.84 17.11
CA GLY A 397 -3.18 -19.97 17.87
C GLY A 397 -3.16 -18.51 17.42
N TYR A 398 -3.78 -17.62 18.20
CA TYR A 398 -4.13 -16.24 17.76
C TYR A 398 -3.64 -15.11 18.68
N SER A 399 -2.83 -15.38 19.70
CA SER A 399 -2.13 -14.35 20.48
C SER A 399 -0.97 -13.74 19.68
N THR A 400 -0.35 -12.69 20.21
CA THR A 400 0.73 -11.95 19.54
C THR A 400 2.09 -12.14 20.25
N ASN A 401 2.49 -13.40 20.49
CA ASN A 401 3.68 -13.74 21.28
C ASN A 401 4.98 -13.71 20.45
N GLY A 402 5.36 -12.56 19.91
CA GLY A 402 6.56 -12.40 19.07
C GLY A 402 7.89 -12.79 19.77
N TYR A 403 7.94 -12.79 21.10
CA TYR A 403 9.13 -13.18 21.87
C TYR A 403 9.51 -14.65 21.69
N LEU A 404 8.55 -15.51 21.35
CA LEU A 404 8.79 -16.93 21.12
C LEU A 404 9.74 -17.19 19.94
N VAL A 405 9.80 -16.27 18.98
CA VAL A 405 10.77 -16.35 17.87
C VAL A 405 12.19 -16.21 18.41
N ILE A 406 12.43 -15.30 19.35
CA ILE A 406 13.75 -15.07 19.95
C ILE A 406 14.11 -16.17 20.94
N GLU A 407 13.15 -16.61 21.76
CA GLU A 407 13.35 -17.72 22.70
C GLU A 407 13.73 -19.03 21.98
N ASP A 408 13.12 -19.31 20.82
CA ASP A 408 13.49 -20.48 20.01
C ASP A 408 14.96 -20.42 19.55
N LEU A 409 15.47 -19.24 19.20
CA LEU A 409 16.89 -19.06 18.84
C LEU A 409 17.81 -19.24 20.04
N LEU A 410 17.45 -18.66 21.19
CA LEU A 410 18.19 -18.80 22.44
C LEU A 410 18.28 -20.26 22.88
N ASN A 411 17.15 -20.96 22.90
CA ASN A 411 17.06 -22.36 23.34
C ASN A 411 17.86 -23.31 22.45
N ARG A 412 17.97 -23.00 21.15
CA ARG A 412 18.75 -23.78 20.18
C ARG A 412 20.22 -23.35 20.08
N GLY A 413 20.60 -22.23 20.70
CA GLY A 413 21.94 -21.65 20.56
C GLY A 413 22.28 -21.23 19.12
N GLU A 414 21.27 -20.83 18.33
CA GLU A 414 21.45 -20.50 16.92
C GLU A 414 21.88 -19.04 16.73
N LYS A 415 23.00 -18.84 16.02
CA LYS A 415 23.47 -17.52 15.60
C LYS A 415 22.76 -17.06 14.34
N ILE A 416 21.98 -15.99 14.46
CA ILE A 416 21.21 -15.34 13.41
C ILE A 416 21.67 -13.89 13.28
N ASP A 417 22.00 -13.47 12.06
CA ASP A 417 22.42 -12.09 11.80
C ASP A 417 21.23 -11.13 11.77
N LYS A 418 20.07 -11.58 11.27
CA LYS A 418 18.87 -10.73 11.09
C LYS A 418 17.60 -11.47 11.48
N VAL A 419 16.83 -10.91 12.41
CA VAL A 419 15.49 -11.36 12.75
C VAL A 419 14.48 -10.38 12.17
N MET A 420 13.46 -10.87 11.46
CA MET A 420 12.49 -10.06 10.74
C MET A 420 11.06 -10.49 11.09
N LEU A 421 10.28 -9.57 11.65
CA LEU A 421 8.90 -9.81 12.10
C LEU A 421 7.92 -9.00 11.25
N PHE A 422 6.90 -9.64 10.68
CA PHE A 422 5.80 -8.97 9.98
C PHE A 422 4.55 -9.01 10.85
N THR A 423 4.17 -7.87 11.44
CA THR A 423 3.18 -7.78 12.53
C THR A 423 2.43 -6.44 12.52
N ASP A 424 1.38 -6.30 13.33
CA ASP A 424 0.73 -5.03 13.65
C ASP A 424 1.36 -4.32 14.88
N THR A 425 2.46 -4.87 15.39
CA THR A 425 3.27 -4.39 16.53
C THR A 425 2.60 -4.48 17.91
N GLN A 426 1.43 -5.12 18.02
CA GLN A 426 0.78 -5.39 19.31
C GLN A 426 1.37 -6.62 20.02
N LEU A 427 2.71 -6.70 20.05
CA LEU A 427 3.42 -7.81 20.69
C LEU A 427 3.19 -7.78 22.20
N TRP A 428 2.87 -8.94 22.79
CA TRP A 428 2.70 -9.08 24.23
C TRP A 428 3.17 -10.45 24.73
N ASN A 429 2.98 -10.73 26.02
CA ASN A 429 3.31 -12.01 26.63
C ASN A 429 2.11 -12.62 27.38
N SER A 430 1.47 -13.62 26.75
CA SER A 430 0.33 -14.34 27.32
C SER A 430 0.57 -15.03 28.67
N ASN A 431 1.82 -15.28 29.04
CA ASN A 431 2.15 -16.00 30.26
C ASN A 431 2.28 -15.10 31.50
N GLY A 432 2.11 -13.77 31.36
CA GLY A 432 2.19 -12.83 32.48
C GLY A 432 3.55 -12.80 33.20
N THR A 433 4.58 -13.41 32.60
CA THR A 433 5.93 -13.40 33.15
C THR A 433 6.55 -12.01 33.04
N ARG A 434 7.57 -11.70 33.85
CA ARG A 434 8.32 -10.44 33.71
C ARG A 434 9.07 -10.30 32.39
N ASN A 435 9.23 -11.38 31.61
CA ASN A 435 9.96 -11.35 30.35
C ASN A 435 9.09 -10.71 29.26
N SER A 436 9.53 -9.57 28.76
CA SER A 436 8.97 -8.88 27.61
C SER A 436 9.72 -9.27 26.33
N PHE A 437 9.17 -8.93 25.16
CA PHE A 437 9.88 -9.04 23.88
C PHE A 437 11.25 -8.34 23.92
N GLU A 438 11.34 -7.23 24.66
CA GLU A 438 12.57 -6.50 24.94
C GLU A 438 13.59 -7.32 25.73
N ASP A 439 13.16 -8.10 26.72
CA ASP A 439 14.06 -8.91 27.53
C ASP A 439 14.69 -10.05 26.72
N SER A 440 13.89 -10.77 25.93
CA SER A 440 14.39 -11.83 25.05
C SER A 440 15.38 -11.27 24.01
N TRP A 441 15.07 -10.13 23.39
CA TRP A 441 15.99 -9.50 22.43
C TRP A 441 17.30 -9.04 23.09
N ASN A 442 17.20 -8.41 24.27
CA ASN A 442 18.38 -7.99 25.03
C ASN A 442 19.27 -9.17 25.43
N GLN A 443 18.66 -10.30 25.82
CA GLN A 443 19.37 -11.53 26.10
C GLN A 443 20.07 -12.07 24.85
N TYR A 444 19.37 -12.13 23.72
CA TYR A 444 19.95 -12.58 22.45
C TYR A 444 21.14 -11.72 22.03
N LYS A 445 21.03 -10.39 22.13
CA LYS A 445 22.12 -9.45 21.81
C LYS A 445 23.35 -9.61 22.69
N ARG A 446 23.24 -10.11 23.92
CA ARG A 446 24.42 -10.40 24.77
C ARG A 446 25.27 -11.53 24.19
N PHE A 447 24.64 -12.53 23.58
CA PHE A 447 25.33 -13.65 22.93
C PHE A 447 25.70 -13.33 21.47
N HIS A 448 24.90 -12.49 20.81
CA HIS A 448 25.06 -12.14 19.40
C HIS A 448 25.00 -10.60 19.20
N PRO A 449 26.08 -9.87 19.56
CA PRO A 449 26.07 -8.41 19.59
C PRO A 449 25.92 -7.74 18.22
N GLU A 450 26.17 -8.45 17.12
CA GLU A 450 26.00 -7.92 15.76
C GLU A 450 24.60 -8.19 15.17
N ALA A 451 23.75 -8.97 15.87
CA ALA A 451 22.42 -9.29 15.38
C ALA A 451 21.54 -8.04 15.28
N LYS A 452 20.69 -8.00 14.25
CA LYS A 452 19.74 -6.91 14.00
C LYS A 452 18.30 -7.40 14.01
N LEU A 453 17.39 -6.58 14.50
CA LEU A 453 15.96 -6.88 14.56
C LEU A 453 15.19 -5.90 13.69
N TYR A 454 14.43 -6.43 12.74
CA TYR A 454 13.55 -5.69 11.85
C TYR A 454 12.10 -6.01 12.18
N ILE A 455 11.31 -5.00 12.46
CA ILE A 455 9.88 -5.12 12.71
C ILE A 455 9.17 -4.37 11.59
N PHE A 456 8.42 -5.09 10.79
CA PHE A 456 7.58 -4.56 9.73
C PHE A 456 6.19 -4.28 10.30
N ASP A 457 5.89 -2.99 10.53
CA ASP A 457 4.61 -2.51 11.06
C ASP A 457 3.59 -2.40 9.92
N LEU A 458 2.61 -3.30 9.97
CA LEU A 458 1.55 -3.37 8.99
C LEU A 458 0.31 -2.57 9.40
N ALA A 459 0.24 -2.00 10.61
CA ALA A 459 -0.94 -1.28 11.08
C ALA A 459 -0.69 0.21 11.37
N GLY A 460 0.54 0.58 11.71
CA GLY A 460 0.98 1.96 11.97
C GLY A 460 0.26 2.58 13.16
N TYR A 461 0.16 1.89 14.29
CA TYR A 461 -0.54 2.39 15.49
C TYR A 461 0.26 3.43 16.29
N GLY A 462 1.50 3.73 15.89
CA GLY A 462 2.34 4.75 16.54
C GLY A 462 2.94 4.31 17.88
N ARG A 463 2.76 3.05 18.29
CA ARG A 463 3.28 2.46 19.53
C ARG A 463 4.23 1.32 19.19
N GLN A 464 5.50 1.47 19.57
CA GLN A 464 6.54 0.50 19.22
C GLN A 464 6.79 -0.47 20.38
N PRO A 465 6.94 -1.79 20.16
CA PRO A 465 7.19 -2.74 21.23
C PRO A 465 8.59 -2.59 21.86
N LEU A 466 9.51 -1.90 21.18
CA LEU A 466 10.92 -1.74 21.53
C LEU A 466 11.41 -0.31 21.26
N ASP A 467 12.45 0.14 21.99
CA ASP A 467 13.13 1.40 21.70
C ASP A 467 14.07 1.20 20.50
N VAL A 468 13.65 1.69 19.32
CA VAL A 468 14.40 1.60 18.06
C VAL A 468 15.76 2.33 18.08
N ARG A 469 16.07 3.10 19.12
CA ARG A 469 17.36 3.80 19.26
C ARG A 469 18.41 2.96 19.99
N LYS A 470 18.06 1.75 20.45
CA LYS A 470 18.94 0.83 21.17
C LYS A 470 18.95 -0.52 20.47
N ASN A 471 20.07 -1.24 20.62
CA ASN A 471 20.20 -2.66 20.31
C ASN A 471 19.81 -3.07 18.89
N ASP A 472 20.09 -2.21 17.89
CA ASP A 472 19.89 -2.50 16.46
C ASP A 472 18.48 -2.96 16.10
N VAL A 473 17.48 -2.30 16.68
CA VAL A 473 16.06 -2.50 16.37
C VAL A 473 15.60 -1.46 15.33
N TYR A 474 15.01 -1.93 14.24
CA TYR A 474 14.53 -1.12 13.14
C TYR A 474 13.04 -1.35 12.92
N LEU A 475 12.26 -0.27 12.82
CA LEU A 475 10.84 -0.33 12.48
C LEU A 475 10.62 0.16 11.06
N ILE A 476 9.90 -0.63 10.27
CA ILE A 476 9.59 -0.33 8.86
C ILE A 476 8.08 -0.45 8.67
N ALA A 477 7.42 0.65 8.31
CA ALA A 477 5.97 0.65 8.12
C ALA A 477 5.61 0.59 6.63
N GLY A 478 4.55 -0.15 6.29
CA GLY A 478 3.89 -0.05 4.99
C GLY A 478 3.34 -1.36 4.42
N TRP A 479 2.58 -1.25 3.32
CA TRP A 479 1.92 -2.38 2.63
C TRP A 479 2.48 -2.68 1.23
N SER A 480 3.45 -1.91 0.79
CA SER A 480 4.08 -2.04 -0.53
C SER A 480 5.40 -2.77 -0.40
N ASP A 481 5.81 -3.46 -1.46
CA ASP A 481 7.19 -3.91 -1.72
C ASP A 481 8.25 -2.81 -1.50
N LYS A 482 7.87 -1.53 -1.59
CA LYS A 482 8.76 -0.39 -1.25
C LYS A 482 9.25 -0.37 0.19
N ILE A 483 8.64 -1.11 1.11
CA ILE A 483 9.19 -1.30 2.47
C ILE A 483 10.58 -1.94 2.42
N PHE A 484 10.90 -2.72 1.38
CA PHE A 484 12.23 -3.31 1.20
C PHE A 484 13.27 -2.31 0.71
N ASP A 485 12.87 -1.25 -0.01
CA ASP A 485 13.77 -0.13 -0.32
C ASP A 485 14.17 0.62 0.97
N VAL A 486 13.24 0.74 1.91
CA VAL A 486 13.49 1.31 3.25
C VAL A 486 14.40 0.39 4.07
N LEU A 487 14.17 -0.93 4.04
CA LEU A 487 15.08 -1.92 4.65
C LEU A 487 16.52 -1.73 4.15
N ASN A 488 16.69 -1.57 2.83
CA ASN A 488 18.01 -1.37 2.22
C ASN A 488 18.66 -0.06 2.66
N ALA A 489 17.88 1.03 2.75
CA ALA A 489 18.38 2.30 3.24
C ALA A 489 18.84 2.22 4.70
N LEU A 490 18.11 1.49 5.55
CA LEU A 490 18.46 1.26 6.96
C LEU A 490 19.72 0.42 7.10
N GLU A 491 19.91 -0.60 6.26
CA GLU A 491 21.16 -1.37 6.21
C GLU A 491 22.36 -0.50 5.79
N ASP A 492 22.15 0.48 4.92
CA ASP A 492 23.13 1.51 4.55
C ASP A 492 23.25 2.66 5.59
N ARG A 493 22.68 2.51 6.79
CA ARG A 493 22.66 3.49 7.90
C ARG A 493 21.98 4.82 7.59
N LYS A 494 20.97 4.82 6.72
CA LYS A 494 20.10 5.99 6.43
C LYS A 494 18.73 5.78 7.04
N SER A 495 18.02 6.85 7.44
CA SER A 495 16.65 6.73 7.95
C SER A 495 15.58 6.90 6.86
N ALA A 496 14.38 6.34 7.06
CA ALA A 496 13.23 6.58 6.18
C ALA A 496 12.88 8.08 6.06
N VAL A 497 13.03 8.82 7.16
CA VAL A 497 12.84 10.28 7.20
C VAL A 497 13.87 11.00 6.31
N GLU A 498 15.12 10.54 6.27
CA GLU A 498 16.14 11.08 5.37
C GLU A 498 15.85 10.80 3.89
N MET A 499 15.25 9.65 3.57
CA MET A 499 14.79 9.37 2.21
C MET A 499 13.73 10.39 1.78
N ILE A 500 12.76 10.66 2.64
CA ILE A 500 11.69 11.63 2.35
C ILE A 500 12.27 13.04 2.19
N LYS A 501 13.24 13.43 3.02
CA LYS A 501 13.89 14.75 2.91
C LYS A 501 14.58 15.00 1.56
N LYS A 502 14.94 13.94 0.82
CA LYS A 502 15.56 13.99 -0.51
C LYS A 502 14.55 14.10 -1.66
N VAL A 503 13.25 13.95 -1.39
CA VAL A 503 12.21 14.04 -2.42
C VAL A 503 12.16 15.45 -2.99
N VAL A 504 12.12 15.53 -4.31
CA VAL A 504 11.95 16.79 -5.05
C VAL A 504 10.46 17.03 -5.26
N LEU A 505 10.01 18.24 -4.92
CA LEU A 505 8.60 18.69 -5.04
C LEU A 505 8.24 19.08 -6.47
#